data_AF-A0A523Q2A9-F1
#
_entry.id   AF-A0A523Q2A9-F1
#
_cell.length_a   1.000
_cell.length_b   1.000
_cell.length_c   1.000
_cell.angle_alpha   90.00
_cell.angle_beta   90.00
_cell.angle_gamma   90.00
#
_symmetry.space_group_name_H-M   'P 1'
#
loop_
_entity.id
_entity.type
_entity.pdbx_description
1 polymer ?
#
loop_
_entity_poly.entity_id
_entity_poly.type
_entity_poly.pdbx_seq_one_letter_code
_entity_poly.pdbx_strand_id
1 'polypeptide(L)'
;MIINHTGSFVFVHVPKAAGTSISRLFTRFSTYRDLEVGGTPLGEAVQPFFKRRFGLAKHSTAQEIESVMGAQRFGKYFTFAFVRNPYTRAFSIFNYLHRQQDRKTLKTVAAVSSLTEFGAFVRSEYFAGDGMDRILRPQTFWTDLAAGQALDFVGSVEAIDADVAYVLRHTVQSGSKAAHADEYSEVQARNRSTDNPNALWELLRQDPEAEQLIFDRYQSDFERFGYERLNMTATVAYDERRLRDRGDQPHLKVIDIKPALSPEEDAAAGPLIQQKPGGKKGGGQKHGGKKGPGAKRGKWVA
;
A
#
# COMPACT_ATOMS: atom_id res chain seq x y z
N MET A 1 0.83 3.49 -2.85
CA MET A 1 -0.62 3.19 -2.82
C MET A 1 -1.26 3.58 -4.14
N ILE A 2 -2.43 3.06 -4.46
CA ILE A 2 -3.18 3.40 -5.67
C ILE A 2 -4.66 3.62 -5.30
N ILE A 3 -5.26 4.70 -5.80
CA ILE A 3 -6.71 4.89 -5.84
C ILE A 3 -7.11 4.85 -7.31
N ASN A 4 -7.69 3.75 -7.75
CA ASN A 4 -8.05 3.53 -9.14
C ASN A 4 -9.56 3.65 -9.30
N HIS A 5 -10.00 4.78 -9.85
CA HIS A 5 -11.38 5.08 -10.20
C HIS A 5 -11.86 4.31 -11.44
N THR A 6 -10.96 3.92 -12.35
CA THR A 6 -11.30 3.16 -13.57
C THR A 6 -11.84 1.76 -13.26
N GLY A 7 -11.13 1.01 -12.42
CA GLY A 7 -11.47 -0.33 -11.94
C GLY A 7 -12.10 -0.35 -10.54
N SER A 8 -12.42 0.82 -9.98
CA SER A 8 -13.04 0.98 -8.65
C SER A 8 -12.34 0.20 -7.54
N PHE A 9 -11.02 0.39 -7.38
CA PHE A 9 -10.26 -0.27 -6.33
C PHE A 9 -9.29 0.68 -5.60
N VAL A 10 -8.93 0.31 -4.37
CA VAL A 10 -7.91 0.99 -3.56
C VAL A 10 -6.87 -0.03 -3.12
N PHE A 11 -5.60 0.24 -3.46
CA PHE A 11 -4.47 -0.54 -2.97
C PHE A 11 -3.72 0.22 -1.87
N VAL A 12 -3.80 -0.31 -0.64
CA VAL A 12 -3.07 0.18 0.53
C VAL A 12 -1.67 -0.44 0.55
N HIS A 13 -0.64 0.40 0.43
CA HIS A 13 0.75 -0.07 0.29
C HIS A 13 1.44 -0.17 1.65
N VAL A 14 1.37 -1.36 2.24
CA VAL A 14 2.10 -1.75 3.45
C VAL A 14 3.61 -1.83 3.17
N PRO A 15 4.48 -1.17 3.97
CA PRO A 15 5.91 -1.24 3.76
C PRO A 15 6.44 -2.67 3.87
N LYS A 16 7.34 -3.03 2.94
CA LYS A 16 8.07 -4.32 2.91
C LYS A 16 7.20 -5.58 2.75
N ALA A 17 5.95 -5.42 2.33
CA ALA A 17 5.05 -6.51 1.96
C ALA A 17 4.75 -6.49 0.45
N ALA A 18 5.78 -6.61 -0.39
CA ALA A 18 5.69 -6.63 -1.86
C ALA A 18 5.04 -5.40 -2.56
N GLY A 19 4.76 -4.32 -1.83
CA GLY A 19 3.97 -3.21 -2.37
C GLY A 19 4.51 -2.52 -3.63
N THR A 20 5.83 -2.46 -3.84
CA THR A 20 6.41 -1.93 -5.09
C THR A 20 6.08 -2.81 -6.30
N SER A 21 6.14 -4.14 -6.14
CA SER A 21 5.83 -5.09 -7.21
C SER A 21 4.34 -5.05 -7.55
N ILE A 22 3.47 -5.00 -6.52
CA ILE A 22 2.02 -4.81 -6.70
C ILE A 22 1.72 -3.47 -7.38
N SER A 23 2.34 -2.37 -6.95
CA SER A 23 2.13 -1.05 -7.58
C SER A 23 2.50 -1.07 -9.07
N ARG A 24 3.59 -1.75 -9.45
CA ARG A 24 4.05 -1.90 -10.85
C ARG A 24 3.16 -2.79 -11.70
N LEU A 25 2.47 -3.76 -11.09
CA LEU A 25 1.46 -4.55 -11.79
C LEU A 25 0.22 -3.70 -12.04
N PHE A 26 -0.33 -3.09 -10.98
CA PHE A 26 -1.63 -2.42 -11.05
C PHE A 26 -1.61 -1.06 -11.75
N THR A 27 -0.45 -0.39 -11.83
CA THR A 27 -0.29 0.85 -12.64
C THR A 27 -0.60 0.63 -14.12
N ARG A 28 -0.45 -0.61 -14.64
CA ARG A 28 -0.79 -0.95 -16.03
C ARG A 28 -2.28 -0.83 -16.33
N PHE A 29 -3.13 -0.89 -15.29
CA PHE A 29 -4.57 -0.72 -15.39
C PHE A 29 -5.01 0.71 -15.03
N SER A 30 -4.08 1.60 -14.69
CA SER A 30 -4.37 3.00 -14.39
C SER A 30 -4.58 3.80 -15.68
N THR A 31 -5.53 4.72 -15.63
CA THR A 31 -5.77 5.75 -16.65
C THR A 31 -5.57 7.14 -16.04
N TYR A 32 -5.76 8.19 -16.84
CA TYR A 32 -5.63 9.58 -16.40
C TYR A 32 -6.55 9.97 -15.22
N ARG A 33 -7.57 9.15 -14.91
CA ARG A 33 -8.51 9.37 -13.81
C ARG A 33 -8.00 8.81 -12.48
N ASP A 34 -6.94 8.02 -12.49
CA ASP A 34 -6.47 7.27 -11.34
C ASP A 34 -5.32 7.97 -10.62
N LEU A 35 -5.20 7.73 -9.33
CA LEU A 35 -4.15 8.29 -8.50
C LEU A 35 -3.14 7.23 -8.08
N GLU A 36 -1.88 7.44 -8.44
CA GLU A 36 -0.75 6.66 -7.98
C GLU A 36 0.15 7.51 -7.09
N VAL A 37 0.48 7.00 -5.90
CA VAL A 37 1.38 7.70 -4.97
C VAL A 37 2.50 6.77 -4.53
N GLY A 38 3.72 7.15 -4.90
CA GLY A 38 4.96 6.39 -4.68
C GLY A 38 5.04 5.03 -5.40
N GLY A 39 6.18 4.37 -5.33
CA GLY A 39 6.38 3.00 -5.84
C GLY A 39 6.55 2.88 -7.37
N THR A 40 6.04 3.83 -8.15
CA THR A 40 6.28 3.98 -9.60
C THR A 40 7.02 5.31 -9.89
N PRO A 41 7.73 5.47 -11.02
CA PRO A 41 8.37 6.74 -11.37
C PRO A 41 7.40 7.93 -11.37
N LEU A 42 6.19 7.73 -11.92
CA LEU A 42 5.12 8.73 -11.88
C LEU A 42 4.67 8.99 -10.43
N GLY A 43 4.39 7.93 -9.68
CA GLY A 43 3.93 8.03 -8.29
C GLY A 43 4.91 8.77 -7.38
N GLU A 44 6.22 8.54 -7.54
CA GLU A 44 7.25 9.26 -6.77
C GLU A 44 7.33 10.74 -7.17
N ALA A 45 7.12 11.07 -8.45
CA ALA A 45 7.10 12.46 -8.94
C ALA A 45 5.89 13.26 -8.43
N VAL A 46 4.70 12.65 -8.34
CA VAL A 46 3.47 13.33 -7.91
C VAL A 46 3.30 13.37 -6.39
N GLN A 47 3.90 12.42 -5.65
CA GLN A 47 3.74 12.27 -4.21
C GLN A 47 3.93 13.58 -3.41
N PRO A 48 4.94 14.44 -3.66
CA PRO A 48 5.12 15.66 -2.88
C PRO A 48 3.91 16.62 -2.93
N PHE A 49 3.18 16.63 -4.05
CA PHE A 49 1.99 17.47 -4.23
C PHE A 49 0.82 16.94 -3.43
N PHE A 50 0.56 15.62 -3.50
CA PHE A 50 -0.52 14.97 -2.76
C PHE A 50 -0.25 14.94 -1.25
N LYS A 51 1.00 14.75 -0.84
CA LYS A 51 1.39 14.82 0.57
C LYS A 51 1.14 16.20 1.14
N ARG A 52 1.53 17.26 0.41
CA ARG A 52 1.32 18.65 0.86
C ARG A 52 -0.16 19.04 0.91
N ARG A 53 -0.96 18.61 -0.06
CA ARG A 53 -2.36 19.06 -0.20
C ARG A 53 -3.36 18.22 0.59
N PHE A 54 -3.11 16.92 0.73
CA PHE A 54 -4.06 15.94 1.27
C PHE A 54 -3.46 15.04 2.35
N GLY A 55 -2.18 15.19 2.70
CA GLY A 55 -1.50 14.29 3.63
C GLY A 55 -1.18 12.90 3.05
N LEU A 56 -1.50 12.65 1.78
CA LEU A 56 -1.36 11.35 1.14
C LEU A 56 0.08 11.08 0.66
N ALA A 57 0.66 9.99 1.14
CA ALA A 57 1.97 9.46 0.76
C ALA A 57 1.92 7.97 0.41
N LYS A 58 3.03 7.40 -0.06
CA LYS A 58 3.14 5.99 -0.48
C LYS A 58 2.59 5.01 0.56
N HIS A 59 2.88 5.26 1.84
CA HIS A 59 2.52 4.43 2.99
C HIS A 59 1.43 5.08 3.85
N SER A 60 0.45 5.72 3.19
CA SER A 60 -0.76 6.16 3.89
C SER A 60 -1.56 4.95 4.37
N THR A 61 -2.16 5.05 5.55
CA THR A 61 -3.03 4.02 6.10
C THR A 61 -4.37 3.97 5.35
N ALA A 62 -5.10 2.86 5.48
CA ALA A 62 -6.46 2.73 4.98
C ALA A 62 -7.36 3.86 5.48
N GLN A 63 -7.25 4.20 6.77
CA GLN A 63 -8.01 5.28 7.39
C GLN A 63 -7.62 6.67 6.85
N GLU A 64 -6.33 6.94 6.60
CA GLU A 64 -5.87 8.19 5.99
C GLU A 64 -6.44 8.33 4.56
N ILE A 65 -6.48 7.24 3.80
CA ILE A 65 -7.05 7.22 2.44
C ILE A 65 -8.58 7.41 2.48
N GLU A 66 -9.28 6.68 3.35
CA GLU A 66 -10.72 6.79 3.54
C GLU A 66 -11.12 8.22 3.93
N SER A 67 -10.38 8.84 4.85
CA SER A 67 -10.64 10.21 5.31
C SER A 67 -10.59 11.22 4.16
N VAL A 68 -9.72 11.01 3.17
CA VAL A 68 -9.61 11.88 1.99
C VAL A 68 -10.68 11.54 0.94
N MET A 69 -11.00 10.26 0.73
CA MET A 69 -12.01 9.83 -0.24
C MET A 69 -13.46 10.07 0.22
N GLY A 70 -13.68 10.08 1.53
CA GLY A 70 -14.98 9.97 2.17
C GLY A 70 -15.45 8.52 2.28
N ALA A 71 -15.96 8.13 3.45
CA ALA A 71 -16.37 6.76 3.77
C ALA A 71 -17.36 6.17 2.75
N GLN A 72 -18.35 6.95 2.29
CA GLN A 72 -19.34 6.49 1.31
C GLN A 72 -18.67 6.09 -0.02
N ARG A 73 -17.71 6.88 -0.50
CA ARG A 73 -16.99 6.58 -1.75
C ARG A 73 -16.04 5.42 -1.55
N PHE A 74 -15.26 5.45 -0.47
CA PHE A 74 -14.31 4.38 -0.14
C PHE A 74 -15.02 3.02 -0.06
N GLY A 75 -16.21 2.97 0.57
CA GLY A 75 -17.01 1.76 0.67
C GLY A 75 -17.60 1.21 -0.64
N LYS A 76 -17.51 1.94 -1.76
CA LYS A 76 -17.90 1.46 -3.09
C LYS A 76 -16.72 0.84 -3.87
N TYR A 77 -15.50 0.90 -3.32
CA TYR A 77 -14.29 0.44 -4.00
C TYR A 77 -13.88 -0.89 -3.41
N PHE A 78 -13.34 -1.77 -4.24
CA PHE A 78 -12.66 -2.96 -3.75
C PHE A 78 -11.31 -2.56 -3.13
N THR A 79 -11.19 -2.68 -1.82
CA THR A 79 -10.05 -2.22 -1.03
C THR A 79 -9.18 -3.40 -0.64
N PHE A 80 -7.87 -3.30 -0.89
CA PHE A 80 -6.97 -4.41 -0.58
C PHE A 80 -5.57 -3.97 -0.17
N ALA A 81 -4.88 -4.87 0.52
CA ALA A 81 -3.47 -4.77 0.88
C ALA A 81 -2.77 -6.11 0.71
N PHE A 82 -1.44 -6.08 0.77
CA PHE A 82 -0.62 -7.27 0.95
C PHE A 82 0.18 -7.14 2.24
N VAL A 83 0.25 -8.21 3.02
CA VAL A 83 1.03 -8.34 4.25
C VAL A 83 2.09 -9.43 4.11
N ARG A 84 3.01 -9.51 5.06
CA ARG A 84 4.10 -10.48 5.08
C ARG A 84 4.26 -11.02 6.50
N ASN A 85 4.71 -12.27 6.64
CA ASN A 85 4.99 -12.86 7.93
C ASN A 85 5.90 -11.93 8.76
N PRO A 86 5.55 -11.57 10.01
CA PRO A 86 6.24 -10.53 10.75
C PRO A 86 7.76 -10.75 10.91
N TYR A 87 8.21 -11.99 11.09
CA TYR A 87 9.64 -12.31 11.16
C TYR A 87 10.35 -12.03 9.84
N THR A 88 9.82 -12.54 8.73
CA THR A 88 10.41 -12.32 7.41
C THR A 88 10.33 -10.85 6.98
N ARG A 89 9.30 -10.12 7.45
CA ARG A 89 9.18 -8.67 7.24
C ARG A 89 10.25 -7.91 8.02
N ALA A 90 10.46 -8.23 9.30
CA ALA A 90 11.51 -7.63 10.12
C ALA A 90 12.90 -7.83 9.48
N PHE A 91 13.18 -9.05 9.01
CA PHE A 91 14.42 -9.34 8.28
C PHE A 91 14.52 -8.56 6.96
N SER A 92 13.41 -8.41 6.23
CA SER A 92 13.36 -7.59 5.01
C SER A 92 13.63 -6.10 5.28
N ILE A 93 13.17 -5.57 6.42
CA ILE A 93 13.44 -4.20 6.86
C ILE A 93 14.93 -4.05 7.17
N PHE A 94 15.51 -4.96 7.96
CA PHE A 94 16.94 -5.00 8.26
C PHE A 94 17.79 -4.95 6.98
N ASN A 95 17.56 -5.86 6.04
CA ASN A 95 18.28 -5.92 4.77
C ASN A 95 18.04 -4.67 3.89
N TYR A 96 16.84 -4.09 3.95
CA TYR A 96 16.55 -2.84 3.25
C TYR A 96 17.36 -1.68 3.79
N LEU A 97 17.39 -1.48 5.11
CA LEU A 97 18.10 -0.38 5.75
C LEU A 97 19.59 -0.46 5.44
N HIS A 98 20.20 -1.65 5.55
CA HIS A 98 21.61 -1.88 5.20
C HIS A 98 21.92 -1.50 3.75
N ARG A 99 21.10 -1.95 2.78
CA ARG A 99 21.30 -1.55 1.37
C ARG A 99 21.14 -0.05 1.11
N GLN A 100 20.42 0.69 1.95
CA GLN A 100 20.33 2.15 1.82
C GLN A 100 21.58 2.87 2.36
N GLN A 101 22.32 2.27 3.29
CA GLN A 101 23.61 2.80 3.79
C GLN A 101 24.63 2.83 2.66
N ASP A 102 24.78 1.71 1.95
CA ASP A 102 25.72 1.57 0.83
C ASP A 102 25.49 2.61 -0.26
N ARG A 103 24.23 3.01 -0.45
CA ARG A 103 23.83 3.99 -1.46
C ARG A 103 23.95 5.44 -0.99
N LYS A 104 24.28 5.69 0.29
CA LYS A 104 24.32 7.03 0.94
C LYS A 104 23.05 7.87 0.70
N THR A 105 21.93 7.23 0.38
CA THR A 105 20.71 7.88 -0.10
C THR A 105 19.86 8.46 1.03
N LEU A 106 20.10 8.05 2.27
CA LEU A 106 19.26 8.40 3.42
C LEU A 106 20.12 8.85 4.62
N LYS A 107 19.90 10.08 5.10
CA LYS A 107 20.55 10.61 6.31
C LYS A 107 20.15 9.86 7.59
N THR A 108 19.00 9.17 7.57
CA THR A 108 18.41 8.44 8.71
C THR A 108 19.12 7.12 9.03
N VAL A 109 20.07 6.67 8.20
CA VAL A 109 20.65 5.32 8.33
C VAL A 109 21.94 5.27 9.17
N ALA A 110 22.41 6.41 9.68
CA ALA A 110 23.57 6.45 10.58
C ALA A 110 23.33 5.70 11.91
N ALA A 111 22.09 5.69 12.41
CA ALA A 111 21.74 4.97 13.64
C ALA A 111 21.71 3.43 13.45
N VAL A 112 21.56 2.97 12.20
CA VAL A 112 21.46 1.54 11.86
C VAL A 112 22.78 1.01 11.27
N SER A 113 23.73 1.89 10.93
CA SER A 113 24.98 1.49 10.25
C SER A 113 25.97 0.71 11.11
N SER A 114 25.85 0.80 12.43
CA SER A 114 26.61 -0.05 13.34
C SER A 114 25.93 -1.39 13.64
N LEU A 115 24.65 -1.57 13.26
CA LEU A 115 23.86 -2.74 13.58
C LEU A 115 23.99 -3.81 12.50
N THR A 116 25.19 -4.36 12.31
CA THR A 116 25.52 -5.28 11.21
C THR A 116 24.90 -6.67 11.34
N GLU A 117 24.43 -7.04 12.54
CA GLU A 117 23.80 -8.32 12.82
C GLU A 117 22.30 -8.15 13.05
N PHE A 118 21.51 -9.11 12.57
CA PHE A 118 20.05 -9.04 12.69
C PHE A 118 19.58 -9.05 14.16
N GLY A 119 20.18 -9.89 15.00
CA GLY A 119 19.87 -9.94 16.44
C GLY A 119 20.18 -8.62 17.16
N ALA A 120 21.28 -7.94 16.81
CA ALA A 120 21.63 -6.63 17.36
C ALA A 120 20.65 -5.54 16.88
N PHE A 121 20.20 -5.61 15.63
CA PHE A 121 19.17 -4.73 15.11
C PHE A 121 17.85 -4.86 15.88
N VAL A 122 17.38 -6.09 16.11
CA VAL A 122 16.12 -6.35 16.82
C VAL A 122 16.15 -5.85 18.27
N ARG A 123 17.29 -5.95 18.96
CA ARG A 123 17.48 -5.44 20.33
C ARG A 123 17.70 -3.94 20.43
N SER A 124 17.77 -3.22 19.32
CA SER A 124 18.10 -1.80 19.32
C SER A 124 16.90 -0.90 19.65
N GLU A 125 17.18 0.27 20.23
CA GLU A 125 16.18 1.35 20.41
C GLU A 125 15.55 1.79 19.08
N TYR A 126 16.28 1.67 17.98
CA TYR A 126 15.74 1.97 16.66
C TYR A 126 14.59 1.02 16.30
N PHE A 127 14.75 -0.29 16.57
CA PHE A 127 13.71 -1.29 16.33
C PHE A 127 12.50 -1.09 17.26
N ALA A 128 12.72 -0.63 18.49
CA ALA A 128 11.66 -0.30 19.43
C ALA A 128 10.82 0.92 18.97
N GLY A 129 11.42 1.87 18.26
CA GLY A 129 10.72 3.05 17.69
C GLY A 129 9.95 2.77 16.40
N ASP A 130 9.41 3.82 15.77
CA ASP A 130 8.61 3.70 14.54
C ASP A 130 9.43 3.47 13.27
N GLY A 131 10.73 3.75 13.35
CA GLY A 131 11.62 3.77 12.19
C GLY A 131 11.28 4.87 11.19
N MET A 132 12.01 4.89 10.08
CA MET A 132 11.73 5.83 8.99
C MET A 132 10.38 5.54 8.34
N ASP A 133 9.60 6.57 8.04
CA ASP A 133 8.28 6.45 7.38
C ASP A 133 7.35 5.41 8.05
N ARG A 134 7.45 5.29 9.39
CA ARG A 134 6.69 4.36 10.22
C ARG A 134 6.93 2.88 9.90
N ILE A 135 8.01 2.54 9.16
CA ILE A 135 8.26 1.20 8.60
C ILE A 135 8.26 0.07 9.64
N LEU A 136 8.59 0.35 10.90
CA LEU A 136 8.66 -0.63 11.99
C LEU A 136 7.35 -0.78 12.76
N ARG A 137 6.27 -0.07 12.41
CA ARG A 137 4.94 -0.34 12.97
C ARG A 137 4.42 -1.73 12.53
N PRO A 138 3.51 -2.35 13.30
CA PRO A 138 2.73 -3.50 12.85
C PRO A 138 1.96 -3.20 11.57
N GLN A 139 1.75 -4.21 10.73
CA GLN A 139 1.03 -4.09 9.45
C GLN A 139 -0.44 -3.74 9.62
N THR A 140 -1.04 -4.11 10.76
CA THR A 140 -2.37 -3.64 11.21
C THR A 140 -2.48 -2.12 11.20
N PHE A 141 -1.40 -1.39 11.50
CA PHE A 141 -1.37 0.09 11.47
C PHE A 141 -1.79 0.67 10.11
N TRP A 142 -1.49 0.01 9.00
CA TRP A 142 -1.88 0.48 7.67
C TRP A 142 -3.21 -0.10 7.20
N THR A 143 -3.62 -1.25 7.71
CA THR A 143 -4.73 -2.02 7.14
C THR A 143 -6.03 -1.86 7.92
N ASP A 144 -5.97 -1.52 9.21
CA ASP A 144 -7.15 -1.34 10.04
C ASP A 144 -7.84 0.00 9.75
N LEU A 145 -9.17 -0.06 9.70
CA LEU A 145 -10.07 1.08 9.59
C LEU A 145 -10.68 1.40 10.96
N ALA A 146 -11.40 2.53 11.03
CA ALA A 146 -12.09 2.91 12.27
C ALA A 146 -13.10 1.84 12.71
N ALA A 147 -13.35 1.77 14.03
CA ALA A 147 -14.29 0.82 14.64
C ALA A 147 -14.00 -0.67 14.34
N GLY A 148 -12.74 -1.02 14.07
CA GLY A 148 -12.32 -2.42 13.86
C GLY A 148 -12.65 -2.97 12.47
N GLN A 149 -13.14 -2.13 11.55
CA GLN A 149 -13.37 -2.49 10.16
C GLN A 149 -12.06 -2.92 9.47
N ALA A 150 -12.21 -3.71 8.41
CA ALA A 150 -11.11 -4.23 7.60
C ALA A 150 -11.28 -3.85 6.13
N LEU A 151 -10.19 -3.99 5.38
CA LEU A 151 -10.22 -3.96 3.91
C LEU A 151 -11.00 -5.17 3.38
N ASP A 152 -11.50 -5.07 2.14
CA ASP A 152 -12.22 -6.18 1.49
C ASP A 152 -11.32 -7.39 1.25
N PHE A 153 -10.00 -7.18 1.09
CA PHE A 153 -9.04 -8.26 0.94
C PHE A 153 -7.65 -7.93 1.51
N VAL A 154 -7.05 -8.90 2.22
CA VAL A 154 -5.65 -8.81 2.66
C VAL A 154 -4.91 -10.05 2.19
N GLY A 155 -4.14 -9.89 1.11
CA GLY A 155 -3.26 -10.94 0.58
C GLY A 155 -1.95 -11.04 1.35
N SER A 156 -1.17 -12.06 1.07
CA SER A 156 0.12 -12.35 1.70
C SER A 156 1.25 -12.42 0.68
N VAL A 157 2.45 -12.05 1.08
CA VAL A 157 3.66 -12.27 0.26
C VAL A 157 3.93 -13.76 0.08
N GLU A 158 3.55 -14.57 1.07
CA GLU A 158 3.72 -16.01 1.06
C GLU A 158 2.84 -16.72 0.01
N ALA A 159 1.65 -16.19 -0.29
CA ALA A 159 0.72 -16.71 -1.30
C ALA A 159 0.49 -15.70 -2.45
N ILE A 160 1.52 -14.90 -2.78
CA ILE A 160 1.41 -13.71 -3.64
C ILE A 160 0.71 -13.99 -4.98
N ASP A 161 0.92 -15.15 -5.59
CA ASP A 161 0.37 -15.47 -6.91
C ASP A 161 -1.12 -15.74 -6.89
N ALA A 162 -1.56 -16.58 -5.94
CA ALA A 162 -2.96 -16.89 -5.74
C ALA A 162 -3.73 -15.62 -5.34
N ASP A 163 -3.15 -14.82 -4.45
CA ASP A 163 -3.75 -13.58 -3.94
C ASP A 163 -3.78 -12.47 -5.00
N VAL A 164 -2.74 -12.33 -5.83
CA VAL A 164 -2.77 -11.42 -6.99
C VAL A 164 -3.83 -11.85 -7.99
N ALA A 165 -3.91 -13.14 -8.31
CA ALA A 165 -4.93 -13.67 -9.21
C ALA A 165 -6.34 -13.40 -8.67
N TYR A 166 -6.54 -13.51 -7.35
CA TYR A 166 -7.80 -13.16 -6.69
C TYR A 166 -8.14 -11.69 -6.87
N VAL A 167 -7.22 -10.77 -6.55
CA VAL A 167 -7.45 -9.33 -6.68
C VAL A 167 -7.77 -8.95 -8.13
N LEU A 168 -7.00 -9.45 -9.10
CA LEU A 168 -7.23 -9.14 -10.52
C LEU A 168 -8.63 -9.54 -10.99
N ARG A 169 -9.17 -10.67 -10.52
CA ARG A 169 -10.54 -11.11 -10.84
C ARG A 169 -11.61 -10.13 -10.32
N HIS A 170 -11.33 -9.41 -9.24
CA HIS A 170 -12.25 -8.46 -8.60
C HIS A 170 -12.09 -7.02 -9.12
N THR A 171 -10.89 -6.65 -9.59
CA THR A 171 -10.60 -5.26 -9.99
C THR A 171 -10.56 -5.04 -11.50
N VAL A 172 -10.36 -6.08 -12.31
CA VAL A 172 -10.21 -5.97 -13.77
C VAL A 172 -11.38 -6.67 -14.48
N GLN A 173 -12.26 -5.88 -15.12
CA GLN A 173 -13.44 -6.40 -15.83
C GLN A 173 -13.09 -7.21 -17.11
N SER A 174 -14.05 -8.02 -17.54
CA SER A 174 -13.93 -9.10 -18.54
C SER A 174 -13.46 -8.74 -19.96
N GLY A 175 -13.25 -7.46 -20.28
CA GLY A 175 -12.73 -7.03 -21.58
C GLY A 175 -11.20 -7.16 -21.74
N SER A 176 -10.45 -7.27 -20.64
CA SER A 176 -8.98 -7.39 -20.63
C SER A 176 -8.49 -8.77 -20.17
N LYS A 177 -9.38 -9.76 -19.98
CA LYS A 177 -9.06 -11.04 -19.34
C LYS A 177 -8.18 -11.99 -20.16
N ALA A 178 -8.05 -11.79 -21.47
CA ALA A 178 -7.36 -12.72 -22.36
C ALA A 178 -5.85 -12.44 -22.56
N ALA A 179 -5.32 -11.32 -22.06
CA ALA A 179 -3.98 -10.84 -22.45
C ALA A 179 -2.84 -11.06 -21.44
N HIS A 180 -3.09 -11.64 -20.26
CA HIS A 180 -2.18 -11.41 -19.12
C HIS A 180 -1.64 -12.66 -18.41
N ALA A 181 -1.78 -13.87 -19.00
CA ALA A 181 -1.23 -15.10 -18.43
C ALA A 181 0.31 -15.08 -18.27
N ASP A 182 1.03 -14.34 -19.12
CA ASP A 182 2.48 -14.21 -19.04
C ASP A 182 2.94 -13.22 -17.95
N GLU A 183 2.06 -12.30 -17.55
CA GLU A 183 2.38 -11.21 -16.63
C GLU A 183 2.44 -11.65 -15.15
N TYR A 184 1.84 -12.79 -14.83
CA TYR A 184 1.92 -13.44 -13.50
C TYR A 184 3.36 -13.79 -13.11
N SER A 185 4.21 -14.15 -14.09
CA SER A 185 5.59 -14.62 -13.85
C SER A 185 6.55 -13.53 -13.34
N GLU A 186 6.32 -12.26 -13.67
CA GLU A 186 7.20 -11.15 -13.28
C GLU A 186 7.10 -10.77 -11.79
N VAL A 187 5.93 -10.97 -11.18
CA VAL A 187 5.71 -10.69 -9.74
C VAL A 187 6.46 -11.71 -8.89
N GLN A 188 6.44 -12.98 -9.28
CA GLN A 188 7.18 -14.09 -8.65
C GLN A 188 8.69 -13.84 -8.61
N ALA A 189 9.29 -13.46 -9.74
CA ALA A 189 10.75 -13.31 -9.86
C ALA A 189 11.30 -12.17 -8.98
N ARG A 190 10.52 -11.12 -8.75
CA ARG A 190 10.96 -9.91 -8.03
C ARG A 190 10.71 -9.97 -6.52
N ASN A 191 9.74 -10.77 -6.08
CA ASN A 191 9.36 -10.89 -4.66
C ASN A 191 9.90 -12.13 -3.97
N ARG A 192 10.47 -13.09 -4.71
CA ARG A 192 11.41 -14.06 -4.11
C ARG A 192 12.56 -13.26 -3.49
N SER A 193 12.49 -13.00 -2.19
CA SER A 193 13.70 -12.64 -1.48
C SER A 193 14.68 -13.77 -1.72
N THR A 194 15.86 -13.45 -2.23
CA THR A 194 17.02 -14.36 -2.30
C THR A 194 17.40 -14.93 -0.92
N ASP A 195 16.77 -14.42 0.13
CA ASP A 195 16.94 -14.81 1.51
C ASP A 195 16.27 -16.18 1.71
N ASN A 196 17.09 -17.21 1.92
CA ASN A 196 16.65 -18.56 2.27
C ASN A 196 15.83 -18.50 3.58
N PRO A 197 14.51 -18.72 3.56
CA PRO A 197 13.68 -18.62 4.76
C PRO A 197 14.17 -19.56 5.87
N ASN A 198 14.76 -20.71 5.52
CA ASN A 198 15.30 -21.65 6.50
C ASN A 198 16.47 -21.05 7.30
N ALA A 199 17.31 -20.21 6.67
CA ALA A 199 18.41 -19.56 7.37
C ALA A 199 17.91 -18.55 8.41
N LEU A 200 16.80 -17.85 8.12
CA LEU A 200 16.16 -16.96 9.09
C LEU A 200 15.55 -17.75 10.26
N TRP A 201 14.89 -18.88 9.99
CA TRP A 201 14.30 -19.71 11.03
C TRP A 201 15.36 -20.28 11.97
N GLU A 202 16.46 -20.78 11.42
CA GLU A 202 17.60 -21.25 12.24
C GLU A 202 18.23 -20.13 13.04
N LEU A 203 18.44 -18.95 12.44
CA LEU A 203 18.93 -17.79 13.17
C LEU A 203 18.03 -17.44 14.36
N LEU A 204 16.72 -17.39 14.16
CA LEU A 204 15.76 -17.07 15.22
C LEU A 204 15.68 -18.17 16.30
N ARG A 205 15.86 -19.45 15.95
CA ARG A 205 15.96 -20.53 16.95
C ARG A 205 17.22 -20.39 17.82
N GLN A 206 18.32 -19.97 17.22
CA GLN A 206 19.58 -19.71 17.91
C GLN A 206 19.57 -18.40 18.70
N ASP A 207 18.62 -17.51 18.41
CA ASP A 207 18.41 -16.24 19.12
C ASP A 207 16.95 -16.09 19.61
N PRO A 208 16.54 -16.83 20.67
CA PRO A 208 15.18 -16.79 21.21
C PRO A 208 14.73 -15.42 21.70
N GLU A 209 15.66 -14.59 22.16
CA GLU A 209 15.35 -13.24 22.61
C GLU A 209 14.95 -12.34 21.43
N ALA A 210 15.69 -12.39 20.31
CA ALA A 210 15.31 -11.66 19.12
C ALA A 210 13.96 -12.15 18.54
N GLU A 211 13.72 -13.46 18.54
CA GLU A 211 12.42 -14.02 18.16
C GLU A 211 11.28 -13.45 19.02
N GLN A 212 11.43 -13.49 20.35
CA GLN A 212 10.43 -13.00 21.30
C GLN A 212 10.16 -11.50 21.11
N LEU A 213 11.22 -10.69 20.94
CA LEU A 213 11.08 -9.24 20.71
C LEU A 213 10.31 -8.93 19.42
N ILE A 214 10.52 -9.70 18.34
CA ILE A 214 9.74 -9.56 17.10
C ILE A 214 8.29 -9.98 17.33
N PHE A 215 8.07 -11.09 18.03
CA PHE A 215 6.74 -11.60 18.33
C PHE A 215 5.92 -10.59 19.14
N ASP A 216 6.46 -10.07 20.24
CA ASP A 216 5.79 -9.10 21.11
C ASP A 216 5.47 -7.81 20.36
N ARG A 217 6.44 -7.32 19.56
CA ARG A 217 6.25 -6.10 18.78
C ARG A 217 5.13 -6.21 17.76
N TYR A 218 5.01 -7.36 17.11
CA TYR A 218 4.07 -7.56 16.00
C TYR A 218 2.91 -8.50 16.35
N GLN A 219 2.59 -8.65 17.64
CA GLN A 219 1.54 -9.55 18.12
C GLN A 219 0.21 -9.35 17.36
N SER A 220 -0.19 -8.09 17.15
CA SER A 220 -1.41 -7.76 16.39
C SER A 220 -1.40 -8.28 14.94
N ASP A 221 -0.24 -8.35 14.29
CA ASP A 221 -0.13 -8.92 12.94
C ASP A 221 -0.30 -10.44 12.97
N PHE A 222 0.29 -11.11 13.97
CA PHE A 222 0.12 -12.56 14.14
C PHE A 222 -1.35 -12.91 14.35
N GLU A 223 -2.03 -12.19 15.25
CA GLU A 223 -3.43 -12.42 15.58
C GLU A 223 -4.37 -12.05 14.43
N ARG A 224 -4.21 -10.86 13.85
CA ARG A 224 -5.10 -10.34 12.80
C ARG A 224 -5.03 -11.18 11.53
N PHE A 225 -3.81 -11.52 11.10
CA PHE A 225 -3.61 -12.21 9.83
C PHE A 225 -3.48 -13.74 9.98
N GLY A 226 -3.49 -14.29 11.20
CA GLY A 226 -3.38 -15.74 11.40
C GLY A 226 -1.98 -16.29 11.10
N TYR A 227 -0.94 -15.49 11.30
CA TYR A 227 0.42 -16.02 11.31
C TYR A 227 0.65 -16.79 12.61
N GLU A 228 1.26 -17.95 12.51
CA GLU A 228 1.69 -18.72 13.67
C GLU A 228 3.07 -18.24 14.12
N ARG A 229 3.25 -18.12 15.44
CA ARG A 229 4.55 -17.95 16.08
C ARG A 229 5.52 -19.06 15.64
N LEU A 230 6.82 -18.76 15.62
CA LEU A 230 7.85 -19.74 15.31
C LEU A 230 7.83 -20.88 16.35
N ASN A 231 7.86 -22.13 15.88
CA ASN A 231 8.06 -23.27 16.78
C ASN A 231 9.56 -23.44 17.05
N MET A 232 9.97 -23.09 18.28
CA MET A 232 11.37 -23.13 18.73
C MET A 232 11.98 -24.53 18.80
N THR A 233 11.15 -25.58 18.76
CA THR A 233 11.59 -26.98 18.82
C THR A 233 11.47 -27.72 17.47
N ALA A 234 10.92 -27.07 16.45
CA ALA A 234 10.73 -27.67 15.13
C ALA A 234 12.05 -27.83 14.36
N THR A 235 12.09 -28.80 13.45
CA THR A 235 13.23 -29.04 12.54
C THR A 235 13.04 -28.31 11.21
N VAL A 236 14.11 -28.15 10.43
CA VAL A 236 14.04 -27.60 9.05
C VAL A 236 13.00 -28.34 8.19
N ALA A 237 12.89 -29.66 8.34
CA ALA A 237 11.90 -30.46 7.61
C ALA A 237 10.43 -30.10 7.96
N TYR A 238 10.18 -29.63 9.19
CA TYR A 238 8.87 -29.13 9.59
C TYR A 238 8.57 -27.79 8.90
N ASP A 239 9.53 -26.87 8.85
CA ASP A 239 9.35 -25.56 8.20
C ASP A 239 9.13 -25.72 6.70
N GLU A 240 9.88 -26.60 6.03
CA GLU A 240 9.69 -26.88 4.61
C GLU A 240 8.31 -27.45 4.31
N ARG A 241 7.81 -28.36 5.17
CA ARG A 241 6.46 -28.91 5.03
C ARG A 241 5.42 -27.83 5.26
N ARG A 242 5.55 -27.04 6.33
CA ARG A 242 4.64 -25.92 6.65
C ARG A 242 4.60 -24.86 5.54
N LEU A 243 5.72 -24.54 4.92
CA LEU A 243 5.78 -23.59 3.80
C LEU A 243 5.15 -24.16 2.52
N ARG A 244 5.33 -25.45 2.24
CA ARG A 244 4.67 -26.13 1.12
C ARG A 244 3.15 -26.20 1.34
N ASP A 245 2.74 -26.64 2.51
CA ASP A 245 1.32 -26.78 2.87
C ASP A 245 0.62 -25.41 2.85
N ARG A 246 1.30 -24.32 3.26
CA ARG A 246 0.77 -22.95 3.11
C ARG A 246 0.75 -22.43 1.67
N GLY A 247 1.65 -22.88 0.80
CA GLY A 247 1.62 -22.54 -0.63
C GLY A 247 0.36 -23.05 -1.34
N ASP A 248 -0.21 -24.14 -0.82
CA ASP A 248 -1.44 -24.77 -1.33
C ASP A 248 -2.71 -24.37 -0.56
N GLN A 249 -2.60 -23.73 0.60
CA GLN A 249 -3.74 -23.29 1.42
C GLN A 249 -4.17 -21.88 1.01
N PRO A 250 -5.37 -21.71 0.43
CA PRO A 250 -5.81 -20.40 0.04
C PRO A 250 -6.21 -19.60 1.30
N HIS A 251 -5.62 -18.42 1.42
CA HIS A 251 -6.05 -17.29 2.26
C HIS A 251 -5.58 -17.27 3.72
N LEU A 252 -4.82 -16.23 4.07
CA LEU A 252 -5.00 -15.60 5.38
C LEU A 252 -6.41 -14.98 5.33
N LYS A 253 -7.31 -15.42 6.22
CA LYS A 253 -8.72 -15.00 6.38
C LYS A 253 -9.18 -13.92 5.38
N VAL A 254 -10.00 -14.31 4.40
CA VAL A 254 -10.92 -13.35 3.76
C VAL A 254 -11.76 -12.77 4.90
N ILE A 255 -11.52 -11.50 5.27
CA ILE A 255 -12.42 -10.79 6.18
C ILE A 255 -13.60 -10.34 5.32
N ASP A 256 -14.42 -11.32 4.92
CA ASP A 256 -15.63 -11.08 4.15
C ASP A 256 -16.65 -10.44 5.10
N ILE A 257 -16.67 -9.12 5.19
CA ILE A 257 -17.82 -8.43 5.77
C ILE A 257 -18.06 -7.08 5.12
N LYS A 258 -18.85 -7.07 4.03
CA LYS A 258 -20.00 -6.17 3.91
C LYS A 258 -21.13 -6.89 3.16
N PRO A 259 -22.38 -6.90 3.67
CA PRO A 259 -23.52 -7.15 2.79
C PRO A 259 -23.56 -6.04 1.73
N ALA A 260 -23.90 -6.41 0.50
CA ALA A 260 -24.08 -5.47 -0.59
C ALA A 260 -25.04 -4.34 -0.17
N LEU A 261 -24.68 -3.08 -0.46
CA LEU A 261 -25.58 -1.95 -0.29
C LEU A 261 -26.88 -2.20 -1.05
N SER A 262 -27.99 -1.82 -0.45
CA SER A 262 -29.31 -2.04 -1.03
C SER A 262 -29.47 -1.24 -2.34
N PRO A 263 -30.26 -1.72 -3.32
CA PRO A 263 -30.49 -1.00 -4.58
C PRO A 263 -30.99 0.45 -4.39
N GLU A 264 -31.64 0.73 -3.27
CA GLU A 264 -32.14 2.06 -2.90
C GLU A 264 -31.00 3.05 -2.57
N GLU A 265 -29.88 2.58 -2.03
CA GLU A 265 -28.69 3.39 -1.74
C GLU A 265 -27.85 3.67 -3.00
N ASP A 266 -27.98 2.84 -4.04
CA ASP A 266 -27.28 3.00 -5.31
C ASP A 266 -27.98 4.02 -6.24
N ALA A 267 -29.31 4.12 -6.16
CA ALA A 267 -30.10 5.11 -6.89
C ALA A 267 -29.88 6.56 -6.41
N ALA A 268 -29.45 6.76 -5.15
CA ALA A 268 -29.16 8.09 -4.60
C ALA A 268 -27.84 8.69 -5.11
N ALA A 269 -26.97 7.90 -5.75
CA ALA A 269 -25.69 8.33 -6.30
C ALA A 269 -25.80 8.71 -7.80
N GLY A 270 -26.73 9.62 -8.13
CA GLY A 270 -26.85 10.17 -9.48
C GLY A 270 -25.62 11.00 -9.90
N PRO A 271 -25.37 11.20 -11.21
CA PRO A 271 -24.23 11.96 -11.69
C PRO A 271 -24.33 13.43 -11.24
N LEU A 272 -23.30 13.92 -10.55
CA LEU A 272 -23.14 15.34 -10.22
C LEU A 272 -22.92 16.14 -11.51
N ILE A 273 -24.03 16.56 -12.13
CA ILE A 273 -24.03 17.60 -13.17
C ILE A 273 -23.67 18.93 -12.51
N GLN A 274 -22.64 19.57 -13.06
CA GLN A 274 -22.13 20.88 -12.63
C GLN A 274 -23.25 21.91 -12.54
N GLN A 275 -23.55 22.39 -11.32
CA GLN A 275 -24.29 23.64 -11.17
C GLN A 275 -23.32 24.80 -11.41
N LYS A 276 -23.45 25.47 -12.56
CA LYS A 276 -22.84 26.79 -12.79
C LYS A 276 -23.42 27.79 -11.78
N PRO A 277 -22.62 28.65 -11.14
CA PRO A 277 -23.16 29.68 -10.27
C PRO A 277 -23.97 30.68 -11.11
N GLY A 278 -25.25 30.83 -10.74
CA GLY A 278 -26.22 31.68 -11.41
C GLY A 278 -25.81 33.16 -11.41
N GLY A 279 -25.86 33.77 -12.59
CA GLY A 279 -25.71 35.21 -12.76
C GLY A 279 -26.87 35.97 -12.13
N LYS A 280 -26.57 36.88 -11.21
CA LYS A 280 -27.51 37.91 -10.76
C LYS A 280 -27.66 38.96 -11.87
N LYS A 281 -28.87 39.08 -12.40
CA LYS A 281 -29.34 40.28 -13.11
C LYS A 281 -29.48 41.42 -12.10
N GLY A 282 -28.81 42.54 -12.36
CA GLY A 282 -28.97 43.81 -11.67
C GLY A 282 -28.96 44.94 -12.70
N GLY A 283 -29.99 45.79 -12.66
CA GLY A 283 -30.38 46.73 -13.72
C GLY A 283 -29.39 47.86 -13.99
N GLY A 284 -29.57 48.46 -15.17
CA GLY A 284 -28.63 49.42 -15.73
C GLY A 284 -28.76 50.85 -15.24
N GLN A 285 -27.76 51.66 -15.58
CA GLN A 285 -27.89 53.09 -15.75
C GLN A 285 -26.86 53.58 -16.78
N LYS A 286 -27.35 54.35 -17.76
CA LYS A 286 -26.58 54.99 -18.83
C LYS A 286 -25.84 56.22 -18.28
N HIS A 287 -24.59 56.42 -18.69
CA HIS A 287 -23.96 57.71 -19.03
C HIS A 287 -22.69 57.39 -19.84
N GLY A 288 -22.48 57.92 -21.04
CA GLY A 288 -22.04 59.29 -21.30
C GLY A 288 -20.55 59.22 -21.70
N GLY A 289 -20.25 59.39 -22.99
CA GLY A 289 -18.96 59.01 -23.58
C GLY A 289 -17.78 59.96 -23.33
N LYS A 290 -16.60 59.54 -23.82
CA LYS A 290 -15.58 60.39 -24.47
C LYS A 290 -14.47 59.54 -25.10
N LYS A 291 -14.00 60.02 -26.26
CA LYS A 291 -12.88 59.51 -27.08
C LYS A 291 -11.52 59.77 -26.40
N GLY A 292 -10.50 58.98 -26.74
CA GLY A 292 -9.08 59.39 -26.67
C GLY A 292 -8.07 58.24 -26.48
N PRO A 293 -6.83 58.33 -27.00
CA PRO A 293 -6.21 57.22 -27.73
C PRO A 293 -4.94 56.61 -27.12
N GLY A 294 -4.65 55.36 -27.53
CA GLY A 294 -3.30 54.87 -27.86
C GLY A 294 -2.39 54.38 -26.73
N ALA A 295 -1.99 53.11 -26.79
CA ALA A 295 -0.65 52.67 -26.41
C ALA A 295 -0.34 51.27 -26.97
N LYS A 296 0.94 51.03 -27.21
CA LYS A 296 1.54 50.04 -28.09
C LYS A 296 1.87 48.72 -27.38
N ARG A 297 1.92 47.65 -28.19
CA ARG A 297 2.89 46.54 -28.25
C ARG A 297 3.18 45.72 -26.98
N GLY A 298 3.03 44.41 -27.12
CA GLY A 298 3.72 43.37 -26.33
C GLY A 298 3.87 42.10 -27.16
N LYS A 299 5.07 41.87 -27.70
CA LYS A 299 5.49 40.68 -28.47
C LYS A 299 5.29 39.39 -27.67
N TRP A 300 4.78 38.36 -28.34
CA TRP A 300 5.04 36.97 -27.98
C TRP A 300 6.18 36.46 -28.88
N VAL A 301 7.22 35.88 -28.28
CA VAL A 301 8.25 35.09 -28.96
C VAL A 301 8.16 33.67 -28.39
N ALA A 302 8.41 32.73 -29.30
CA ALA A 302 8.28 31.28 -29.23
C ALA A 302 8.89 30.59 -28.00
#